data_AF-A0A838Y3U7-F1
#
_entry.id   AF-A0A838Y3U7-F1
#
_cell.length_a   1.000
_cell.length_b   1.000
_cell.length_c   1.000
_cell.angle_alpha   90.00
_cell.angle_beta   90.00
_cell.angle_gamma   90.00
#
_symmetry.space_group_name_H-M   'P 1'
#
loop_
_entity.id
_entity.type
_entity.pdbx_description
1 polymer ?
#
loop_
_entity_poly.entity_id
_entity_poly.type
_entity_poly.pdbx_seq_one_letter_code
_entity_poly.pdbx_strand_id
1 'polypeptide(L)'
;MTGVIDKVVIINWALTDIGAFATFSVDGDDDLSGQIQRTWQRCVDHCFGLADWKFCKQTFKLTRTGRQPVNGWPHEFALPGGRIGDPLKVMTDPRSRQPCRNFDLEGDFLYAEAMDIWVTIKVERDPEHWDPAFRTAFTAALAGYLAVPVTQNTNLRDEQFKLAFGTPSKEGTGGMFGRLMAQNKAAAPIGQPLSDQNPLTLAGSGPWHGRF
;
A
#
# COMPACT_ATOMS: atom_id res chain seq x y z
N MET A 1 -0.85 12.09 28.77
CA MET A 1 -1.82 12.01 27.65
C MET A 1 -1.02 11.94 26.38
N THR A 2 -0.88 10.77 25.78
CA THR A 2 -0.33 10.64 24.42
C THR A 2 -1.41 11.14 23.47
N GLY A 3 -1.21 12.33 22.88
CA GLY A 3 -2.15 12.89 21.90
C GLY A 3 -2.32 11.94 20.71
N VAL A 4 -3.54 11.86 20.18
CA VAL A 4 -3.83 11.09 18.96
C VAL A 4 -2.99 11.67 17.82
N ILE A 5 -2.28 10.81 17.09
CA ILE A 5 -1.47 11.23 15.94
C ILE A 5 -2.39 11.24 14.73
N ASP A 6 -2.80 12.44 14.34
CA ASP A 6 -3.70 12.68 13.21
C ASP A 6 -2.96 13.38 12.05
N LYS A 7 -3.72 13.72 11.00
CA LYS A 7 -3.22 14.43 9.83
C LYS A 7 -2.57 15.78 10.19
N VAL A 8 -3.16 16.52 11.14
CA VAL A 8 -2.68 17.85 11.56
C VAL A 8 -1.31 17.73 12.20
N VAL A 9 -1.12 16.74 13.07
CA VAL A 9 0.16 16.47 13.73
C VAL A 9 1.26 16.19 12.70
N ILE A 10 1.00 15.32 11.71
CA ILE A 10 1.98 15.00 10.67
C ILE A 10 2.35 16.22 9.83
N ILE A 11 1.36 17.03 9.45
CA ILE A 11 1.60 18.25 8.67
C ILE A 11 2.45 19.24 9.46
N ASN A 12 2.14 19.47 10.73
CA ASN A 12 2.89 20.40 11.57
C ASN A 12 4.33 19.93 11.82
N TRP A 13 4.57 18.62 11.92
CA TRP A 13 5.94 18.08 11.93
C TRP A 13 6.68 18.38 10.62
N ALA A 14 6.03 18.16 9.47
CA ALA A 14 6.64 18.46 8.17
C ALA A 14 6.93 19.96 7.98
N LEU A 15 6.04 20.84 8.44
CA LEU A 15 6.24 22.30 8.43
C LEU A 15 7.42 22.70 9.33
N THR A 16 7.54 22.07 10.50
CA THR A 16 8.68 22.28 11.40
C THR A 16 9.99 21.85 10.76
N ASP A 17 10.01 20.70 10.07
CA ASP A 17 11.20 20.16 9.39
C ASP A 17 11.71 21.06 8.25
N ILE A 18 10.83 21.87 7.64
CA ILE A 18 11.22 22.89 6.64
C ILE A 18 11.47 24.28 7.23
N GLY A 19 11.40 24.43 8.56
CA GLY A 19 11.60 25.70 9.26
C GLY A 19 10.45 26.70 9.10
N ALA A 20 9.25 26.24 8.71
CA ALA A 20 8.07 27.09 8.66
C ALA A 20 7.47 27.25 10.07
N PHE A 21 7.29 28.50 10.50
CA PHE A 21 6.66 28.82 11.79
C PHE A 21 5.12 28.81 11.73
N ALA A 22 4.54 28.47 10.58
CA ALA A 22 3.10 28.41 10.39
C ALA A 22 2.52 27.14 11.00
N THR A 23 1.35 27.26 11.65
CA THR A 23 0.60 26.13 12.19
C THR A 23 -0.58 25.84 11.28
N PHE A 24 -0.68 24.61 10.79
CA PHE A 24 -1.82 24.14 10.03
C PHE A 24 -3.01 23.83 10.95
N SER A 25 -4.21 24.16 10.49
CA SER A 25 -5.50 23.80 11.10
C SER A 25 -6.42 23.21 10.02
N VAL A 26 -7.26 22.24 10.40
CA VAL A 26 -8.17 21.56 9.44
C VAL A 26 -9.18 22.54 8.83
N ASP A 27 -9.68 23.47 9.64
CA ASP A 27 -10.68 24.47 9.24
C ASP A 27 -10.06 25.77 8.72
N GLY A 28 -8.75 25.75 8.41
CA GLY A 28 -8.07 26.88 7.81
C GLY A 28 -8.54 27.10 6.37
N ASP A 29 -9.04 28.30 6.08
CA ASP A 29 -9.40 28.72 4.71
C ASP A 29 -8.35 29.69 4.13
N ASP A 30 -7.08 29.42 4.41
CA ASP A 30 -5.95 30.17 3.89
C ASP A 30 -5.25 29.43 2.73
N ASP A 31 -4.45 30.17 1.96
CA ASP A 31 -3.72 29.61 0.82
C ASP A 31 -2.83 28.44 1.22
N LEU A 32 -2.24 28.49 2.43
CA LEU A 32 -1.42 27.43 2.99
C LEU A 32 -2.23 26.13 3.16
N SER A 33 -3.42 26.21 3.75
CA SER A 33 -4.30 25.05 3.95
C SER A 33 -4.71 24.43 2.62
N GLY A 34 -5.03 25.26 1.61
CA GLY A 34 -5.32 24.78 0.26
C GLY A 34 -4.13 24.10 -0.42
N GLN A 35 -2.92 24.62 -0.26
CA GLN A 35 -1.68 23.98 -0.77
C GLN A 35 -1.40 22.64 -0.09
N ILE A 36 -1.57 22.58 1.24
CA ILE A 36 -1.35 21.38 2.03
C ILE A 36 -2.35 20.29 1.65
N GLN A 37 -3.64 20.62 1.51
CA GLN A 37 -4.67 19.66 1.11
C GLN A 37 -4.37 19.03 -0.26
N ARG A 38 -3.97 19.85 -1.25
CA ARG A 38 -3.58 19.37 -2.59
C ARG A 38 -2.32 18.50 -2.57
N THR A 39 -1.41 18.79 -1.66
CA THR A 39 -0.12 18.08 -1.54
C THR A 39 -0.26 16.77 -0.78
N TRP A 40 -1.15 16.72 0.22
CA TRP A 40 -1.37 15.55 1.07
C TRP A 40 -1.70 14.32 0.25
N GLN A 41 -2.76 14.36 -0.58
CA GLN A 41 -3.21 13.19 -1.33
C GLN A 41 -2.12 12.69 -2.27
N ARG A 42 -1.41 13.61 -2.94
CA ARG A 42 -0.29 13.26 -3.81
C ARG A 42 0.83 12.53 -3.04
N CYS A 43 1.13 12.97 -1.82
CA CYS A 43 2.14 12.32 -0.98
C CYS A 43 1.66 10.95 -0.48
N VAL A 44 0.38 10.83 -0.09
CA VAL A 44 -0.26 9.56 0.27
C VAL A 44 -0.17 8.57 -0.88
N ASP A 45 -0.64 8.93 -2.07
CA ASP A 45 -0.68 8.06 -3.23
C ASP A 45 0.73 7.56 -3.61
N HIS A 46 1.73 8.45 -3.56
CA HIS A 46 3.12 8.08 -3.82
C HIS A 46 3.65 7.11 -2.76
N CYS A 47 3.61 7.50 -1.48
CA CYS A 47 4.20 6.71 -0.39
C CYS A 47 3.50 5.37 -0.18
N PHE A 48 2.17 5.32 -0.27
CA PHE A 48 1.39 4.08 -0.16
C PHE A 48 1.55 3.20 -1.41
N GLY A 49 1.83 3.82 -2.56
CA GLY A 49 2.13 3.12 -3.81
C GLY A 49 3.49 2.42 -3.84
N LEU A 50 4.47 2.89 -3.06
CA LEU A 50 5.85 2.35 -3.11
C LEU A 50 5.96 0.87 -2.76
N ALA A 51 5.13 0.37 -1.84
CA ALA A 51 5.19 -1.00 -1.39
C ALA A 51 3.86 -1.46 -0.80
N ASP A 52 3.76 -2.77 -0.56
CA ASP A 52 2.60 -3.35 0.09
C ASP A 52 2.76 -3.33 1.61
N TRP A 53 2.58 -2.14 2.18
CA TRP A 53 2.65 -1.90 3.62
C TRP A 53 1.61 -2.73 4.38
N LYS A 54 2.05 -3.46 5.42
CA LYS A 54 1.18 -4.37 6.18
C LYS A 54 -0.03 -3.67 6.79
N PHE A 55 0.15 -2.46 7.31
CA PHE A 55 -0.92 -1.69 7.95
C PHE A 55 -1.99 -1.22 6.96
N CYS A 56 -1.70 -1.15 5.66
CA CYS A 56 -2.67 -0.78 4.63
C CYS A 56 -3.49 -1.96 4.11
N LYS A 57 -3.08 -3.20 4.41
CA LYS A 57 -3.73 -4.40 3.84
C LYS A 57 -5.00 -4.72 4.61
N GLN A 58 -6.11 -4.82 3.88
CA GLN A 58 -7.37 -5.27 4.45
C GLN A 58 -8.05 -6.27 3.51
N THR A 59 -8.63 -7.30 4.10
CA THR A 59 -9.35 -8.34 3.37
C THR A 59 -10.86 -8.10 3.46
N PHE A 60 -11.54 -8.10 2.32
CA PHE A 60 -12.98 -7.93 2.20
C PHE A 60 -13.62 -9.15 1.53
N LYS A 61 -14.81 -9.52 1.99
CA LYS A 61 -15.71 -10.38 1.21
C LYS A 61 -16.40 -9.50 0.18
N LEU A 62 -16.27 -9.83 -1.11
CA LEU A 62 -16.91 -9.06 -2.16
C LEU A 62 -18.40 -9.37 -2.24
N THR A 63 -19.17 -8.36 -2.61
CA THR A 63 -20.60 -8.50 -2.90
C THR A 63 -20.78 -8.64 -4.40
N ARG A 64 -21.57 -9.64 -4.80
CA ARG A 64 -21.94 -9.85 -6.20
C ARG A 64 -22.83 -8.71 -6.69
N THR A 65 -22.58 -8.24 -7.88
CA THR A 65 -23.55 -7.42 -8.58
C THR A 65 -24.59 -8.35 -9.20
N GLY A 66 -25.87 -7.97 -9.19
CA GLY A 66 -26.94 -8.75 -9.83
C GLY A 66 -26.92 -8.70 -11.36
N ARG A 67 -25.83 -8.20 -11.96
CA ARG A 67 -25.71 -7.99 -13.41
C ARG A 67 -25.05 -9.21 -14.04
N GLN A 68 -25.53 -9.60 -15.21
CA GLN A 68 -24.89 -10.64 -15.99
C GLN A 68 -23.71 -10.04 -16.76
N PRO A 69 -22.48 -10.55 -16.58
CA PRO A 69 -21.32 -10.05 -17.32
C PRO A 69 -21.43 -10.39 -18.81
N VAL A 70 -20.92 -9.49 -19.67
CA VAL A 70 -20.89 -9.69 -21.13
C VAL A 70 -19.56 -10.30 -21.60
N ASN A 71 -18.53 -10.26 -20.75
CA ASN A 71 -17.17 -10.75 -21.00
C ASN A 71 -17.00 -12.28 -20.88
N GLY A 72 -18.10 -13.03 -20.74
CA GLY A 72 -18.10 -14.49 -20.69
C GLY A 72 -17.90 -15.09 -19.29
N TRP A 73 -17.66 -14.26 -18.26
CA TRP A 73 -17.63 -14.73 -16.87
C TRP A 73 -19.05 -14.88 -16.30
N PRO A 74 -19.29 -15.85 -15.39
CA PRO A 74 -20.62 -16.08 -14.85
C PRO A 74 -21.02 -15.07 -13.77
N HIS A 75 -20.06 -14.42 -13.11
CA HIS A 75 -20.32 -13.56 -11.95
C HIS A 75 -19.44 -12.31 -11.96
N GLU A 76 -20.04 -11.18 -11.55
CA GLU A 76 -19.38 -9.88 -11.35
C GLU A 76 -19.45 -9.51 -9.87
N PHE A 77 -18.36 -8.91 -9.37
CA PHE A 77 -18.20 -8.49 -7.99
C PHE A 77 -17.70 -7.04 -7.96
N ALA A 78 -18.35 -6.19 -7.17
CA ALA A 78 -17.91 -4.80 -7.00
C ALA A 78 -16.68 -4.74 -6.08
N LEU A 79 -15.60 -4.10 -6.54
CA LEU A 79 -14.44 -3.82 -5.70
C LEU A 79 -14.76 -2.70 -4.71
N PRO A 80 -14.17 -2.73 -3.50
CA PRO A 80 -14.31 -1.62 -2.56
C PRO A 80 -13.76 -0.32 -3.14
N GLY A 81 -14.45 0.79 -2.87
CA GLY A 81 -13.96 2.14 -3.15
C GLY A 81 -12.79 2.53 -2.23
N GLY A 82 -12.05 3.58 -2.61
CA GLY A 82 -10.91 4.07 -1.82
C GLY A 82 -9.71 3.11 -1.79
N ARG A 83 -9.64 2.16 -2.73
CA ARG A 83 -8.50 1.25 -2.88
C ARG A 83 -7.30 1.95 -3.51
N ILE A 84 -6.11 1.56 -3.08
CA ILE A 84 -4.85 2.05 -3.63
C ILE A 84 -4.24 0.97 -4.52
N GLY A 85 -4.41 1.15 -5.84
CA GLY A 85 -3.97 0.20 -6.85
C GLY A 85 -4.81 -1.08 -6.92
N ASP A 86 -4.23 -2.11 -7.54
CA ASP A 86 -4.91 -3.38 -7.81
C ASP A 86 -5.00 -4.29 -6.57
N PRO A 87 -5.97 -5.23 -6.55
CA PRO A 87 -6.04 -6.26 -5.51
C PRO A 87 -4.72 -7.06 -5.40
N LEU A 88 -4.20 -7.15 -4.18
CA LEU A 88 -2.96 -7.88 -3.89
C LEU A 88 -3.16 -9.40 -3.90
N LYS A 89 -4.36 -9.85 -3.52
CA LYS A 89 -4.70 -11.27 -3.45
C LYS A 89 -6.19 -11.45 -3.66
N VAL A 90 -6.55 -12.42 -4.49
CA VAL A 90 -7.93 -12.87 -4.69
C VAL A 90 -8.03 -14.31 -4.17
N MET A 91 -9.10 -14.64 -3.46
CA MET A 91 -9.31 -15.94 -2.80
C MET A 91 -10.77 -16.36 -2.91
N THR A 92 -11.02 -17.68 -2.98
CA THR A 92 -12.37 -18.26 -2.94
C THR A 92 -12.78 -18.74 -1.54
N ASP A 93 -11.85 -18.70 -0.58
CA ASP A 93 -12.09 -19.01 0.84
C ASP A 93 -11.11 -18.18 1.67
N PRO A 94 -11.57 -17.44 2.71
CA PRO A 94 -10.70 -16.61 3.54
C PRO A 94 -9.68 -17.41 4.36
N ARG A 95 -9.92 -18.70 4.58
CA ARG A 95 -9.00 -19.62 5.25
C ARG A 95 -8.02 -20.25 4.28
N SER A 96 -8.34 -20.26 2.97
CA SER A 96 -7.47 -20.81 1.97
C SER A 96 -6.25 -19.92 1.77
N ARG A 97 -5.08 -20.54 1.82
CA ARG A 97 -3.83 -19.86 1.48
C ARG A 97 -3.63 -19.75 -0.03
N GLN A 98 -4.36 -20.55 -0.82
CA GLN A 98 -4.25 -20.59 -2.28
C GLN A 98 -4.97 -19.38 -2.91
N PRO A 99 -4.29 -18.60 -3.76
CA PRO A 99 -4.94 -17.55 -4.51
C PRO A 99 -5.84 -18.14 -5.60
N CYS A 100 -6.99 -17.51 -5.84
CA CYS A 100 -7.82 -17.77 -7.01
C CYS A 100 -7.05 -17.33 -8.25
N ARG A 101 -7.01 -18.17 -9.29
CA ARG A 101 -6.38 -17.84 -10.58
C ARG A 101 -7.40 -17.60 -11.69
N ASN A 102 -8.63 -18.07 -11.52
CA ASN A 102 -9.72 -17.94 -12.48
C ASN A 102 -10.52 -16.69 -12.18
N PHE A 103 -9.92 -15.53 -12.44
CA PHE A 103 -10.60 -14.25 -12.34
C PHE A 103 -10.07 -13.27 -13.38
N ASP A 104 -10.85 -12.24 -13.65
CA ASP A 104 -10.43 -11.08 -14.45
C ASP A 104 -10.79 -9.78 -13.72
N LEU A 105 -10.07 -8.71 -14.03
CA LEU A 105 -10.25 -7.38 -13.44
C LEU A 105 -10.50 -6.36 -14.54
N GLU A 106 -11.68 -5.75 -14.53
CA GLU A 106 -12.01 -4.65 -15.45
C GLU A 106 -12.58 -3.46 -14.67
N GLY A 107 -11.84 -2.34 -14.68
CA GLY A 107 -12.23 -1.12 -13.97
C GLY A 107 -12.42 -1.34 -12.46
N ASP A 108 -13.65 -1.14 -11.98
CA ASP A 108 -14.05 -1.28 -10.58
C ASP A 108 -14.67 -2.66 -10.26
N PHE A 109 -14.60 -3.60 -11.19
CA PHE A 109 -15.23 -4.91 -11.06
C PHE A 109 -14.23 -6.06 -11.18
N LEU A 110 -14.50 -7.11 -10.41
CA LEU A 110 -13.83 -8.40 -10.49
C LEU A 110 -14.81 -9.43 -11.04
N TYR A 111 -14.36 -10.20 -12.01
CA TYR A 111 -15.14 -11.25 -12.65
C TYR A 111 -14.55 -12.61 -12.30
N ALA A 112 -15.37 -13.58 -11.91
CA ALA A 112 -14.88 -14.90 -11.53
C ALA A 112 -15.95 -16.00 -11.67
N GLU A 113 -15.50 -17.26 -11.72
CA GLU A 113 -16.39 -18.43 -11.68
C GLU A 113 -16.96 -18.72 -10.29
N ALA A 114 -16.26 -18.30 -9.23
CA ALA A 114 -16.58 -18.71 -7.87
C ALA A 114 -17.84 -18.03 -7.30
N MET A 115 -18.48 -18.73 -6.34
CA MET A 115 -19.65 -18.20 -5.63
C MET A 115 -19.33 -17.06 -4.69
N ASP A 116 -18.30 -17.23 -3.87
CA ASP A 116 -17.83 -16.21 -2.97
C ASP A 116 -16.38 -15.88 -3.28
N ILE A 117 -16.06 -14.58 -3.26
CA ILE A 117 -14.70 -14.08 -3.48
C ILE A 117 -14.32 -13.19 -2.30
N TRP A 118 -13.09 -13.37 -1.83
CA TRP A 118 -12.42 -12.50 -0.89
C TRP A 118 -11.22 -11.86 -1.58
N VAL A 119 -11.03 -10.57 -1.34
CA VAL A 119 -9.87 -9.84 -1.87
C VAL A 119 -9.12 -9.16 -0.75
N THR A 120 -7.80 -9.19 -0.83
CA THR A 120 -6.92 -8.33 -0.05
C THR A 120 -6.54 -7.13 -0.90
N ILE A 121 -6.92 -5.94 -0.47
CA ILE A 121 -6.61 -4.67 -1.14
C ILE A 121 -5.78 -3.78 -0.22
N LYS A 122 -5.19 -2.73 -0.78
CA LYS A 122 -4.61 -1.63 -0.01
C LYS A 122 -5.67 -0.55 0.19
N VAL A 123 -5.84 -0.11 1.43
CA VAL A 123 -6.70 1.02 1.80
C VAL A 123 -5.87 2.09 2.49
N GLU A 124 -6.25 3.35 2.29
CA GLU A 124 -5.74 4.43 3.12
C GLU A 124 -6.17 4.21 4.58
N ARG A 125 -5.27 4.47 5.52
CA ARG A 125 -5.52 4.35 6.96
C ARG A 125 -5.19 5.66 7.63
N ASP A 126 -5.81 5.94 8.76
CA ASP A 126 -5.49 7.13 9.55
C ASP A 126 -4.05 7.07 10.10
N PRO A 127 -3.37 8.23 10.25
CA PRO A 127 -1.98 8.29 10.69
C PRO A 127 -1.68 7.61 12.04
N GLU A 128 -2.66 7.44 12.91
CA GLU A 128 -2.49 6.72 14.18
C GLU A 128 -2.15 5.23 13.98
N HIS A 129 -2.59 4.64 12.86
CA HIS A 129 -2.39 3.23 12.52
C HIS A 129 -1.10 2.98 11.73
N TRP A 130 -0.42 4.05 11.31
CA TRP A 130 0.80 3.92 10.53
C TRP A 130 1.94 3.41 11.40
N ASP A 131 2.80 2.60 10.81
CA ASP A 131 4.05 2.22 11.46
C ASP A 131 4.85 3.49 11.85
N PRO A 132 5.40 3.57 13.08
CA PRO A 132 6.14 4.75 13.51
C PRO A 132 7.26 5.18 12.57
N ALA A 133 7.98 4.22 11.99
CA ALA A 133 9.08 4.53 11.07
C ALA A 133 8.55 4.95 9.69
N PHE A 134 7.40 4.40 9.25
CA PHE A 134 6.68 4.90 8.08
C PHE A 134 6.24 6.36 8.27
N ARG A 135 5.71 6.72 9.44
CA ARG A 135 5.34 8.12 9.75
C ARG A 135 6.52 9.06 9.59
N THR A 136 7.67 8.73 10.17
CA THR A 136 8.89 9.55 10.02
C THR A 136 9.29 9.71 8.55
N ALA A 137 9.26 8.62 7.78
CA ALA A 137 9.59 8.67 6.35
C ALA A 137 8.58 9.50 5.55
N PHE A 138 7.29 9.37 5.86
CA PHE A 138 6.22 10.14 5.25
C PHE A 138 6.34 11.63 5.57
N THR A 139 6.63 11.99 6.83
CA THR A 139 6.85 13.39 7.22
C THR A 139 7.98 14.02 6.41
N ALA A 140 9.11 13.33 6.25
CA ALA A 140 10.22 13.80 5.41
C ALA A 140 9.81 13.96 3.93
N ALA A 141 9.03 13.03 3.39
CA ALA A 141 8.50 13.16 2.03
C ALA A 141 7.56 14.36 1.88
N LEU A 142 6.63 14.53 2.84
CA LEU A 142 5.68 15.64 2.87
C LEU A 142 6.40 16.99 2.99
N ALA A 143 7.42 17.06 3.86
CA ALA A 143 8.31 18.22 3.99
C ALA A 143 8.94 18.58 2.65
N GLY A 144 9.44 17.59 1.90
CA GLY A 144 9.96 17.80 0.55
C GLY A 144 8.91 18.38 -0.40
N TYR A 145 7.70 17.83 -0.44
CA TYR A 145 6.64 18.36 -1.28
C TYR A 145 6.22 19.79 -0.89
N LEU A 146 6.27 20.14 0.39
CA LEU A 146 5.89 21.46 0.91
C LEU A 146 7.01 22.50 0.81
N ALA A 147 8.28 22.10 0.69
CA ALA A 147 9.41 23.03 0.70
C ALA A 147 9.33 24.10 -0.41
N VAL A 148 8.98 23.73 -1.64
CA VAL A 148 8.83 24.72 -2.72
C VAL A 148 7.58 25.62 -2.54
N PRO A 149 6.36 25.08 -2.34
CA PRO A 149 5.18 25.93 -2.23
C PRO A 149 5.16 26.81 -0.97
N VAL A 150 5.78 26.38 0.14
CA VAL A 150 5.77 27.11 1.41
C VAL A 150 6.99 28.01 1.59
N THR A 151 8.21 27.52 1.30
CA THR A 151 9.46 28.25 1.58
C THR A 151 10.22 28.67 0.32
N GLN A 152 9.71 28.32 -0.87
CA GLN A 152 10.35 28.60 -2.18
C GLN A 152 11.76 28.02 -2.31
N ASN A 153 12.11 27.02 -1.48
CA ASN A 153 13.46 26.49 -1.41
C ASN A 153 13.55 25.11 -2.11
N THR A 154 14.10 25.11 -3.33
CA THR A 154 14.30 23.89 -4.11
C THR A 154 15.39 22.98 -3.54
N ASN A 155 16.41 23.54 -2.89
CA ASN A 155 17.48 22.74 -2.28
C ASN A 155 16.93 21.93 -1.11
N LEU A 156 16.11 22.58 -0.27
CA LEU A 156 15.45 21.93 0.86
C LEU A 156 14.51 20.80 0.40
N ARG A 157 13.76 21.01 -0.70
CA ARG A 157 12.98 19.94 -1.33
C ARG A 157 13.85 18.74 -1.66
N ASP A 158 14.97 18.98 -2.35
CA ASP A 158 15.83 17.91 -2.85
C ASP A 158 16.52 17.16 -1.70
N GLU A 159 16.91 17.86 -0.62
CA GLU A 159 17.42 17.27 0.61
C GLU A 159 16.39 16.37 1.30
N GLN A 160 15.14 16.85 1.45
CA GLN A 160 14.06 16.09 2.09
C GLN A 160 13.65 14.87 1.25
N PHE A 161 13.56 15.01 -0.07
CA PHE A 161 13.35 13.87 -0.96
C PHE A 161 14.50 12.86 -0.91
N LYS A 162 15.74 13.34 -0.83
CA LYS A 162 16.89 12.45 -0.64
C LYS A 162 16.86 11.73 0.71
N LEU A 163 16.34 12.35 1.76
CA LEU A 163 16.16 11.70 3.06
C LEU A 163 15.06 10.62 3.00
N ALA A 164 13.91 10.96 2.42
CA ALA A 164 12.76 10.06 2.34
C ALA A 164 12.99 8.89 1.37
N PHE A 165 13.35 9.19 0.13
CA PHE A 165 13.45 8.23 -0.98
C PHE A 165 14.89 7.83 -1.31
N GLY A 166 15.89 8.61 -0.90
CA GLY A 166 17.29 8.33 -1.24
C GLY A 166 17.72 9.05 -2.52
N THR A 167 18.96 8.79 -2.93
CA THR A 167 19.52 9.38 -4.16
C THR A 167 19.08 8.61 -5.40
N PRO A 168 18.89 9.29 -6.55
CA PRO A 168 18.60 8.63 -7.83
C PRO A 168 19.60 7.52 -8.20
N SER A 169 20.88 7.70 -7.89
CA SER A 169 21.94 6.71 -8.16
C SER A 169 21.83 5.39 -7.37
N LYS A 170 20.90 5.31 -6.40
CA LYS A 170 20.59 4.08 -5.64
C LYS A 170 19.19 3.54 -5.97
N GLU A 171 18.61 3.95 -7.09
CA GLU A 171 17.26 3.56 -7.53
C GLU A 171 16.19 3.77 -6.44
N GLY A 172 16.31 4.81 -5.60
CA GLY A 172 15.35 5.05 -4.52
C GLY A 172 15.43 4.07 -3.33
N THR A 173 16.47 3.23 -3.27
CA THR A 173 16.64 2.22 -2.20
C THR A 173 17.42 2.77 -0.99
N GLY A 174 18.00 3.97 -1.12
CA GLY A 174 18.88 4.57 -0.11
C GLY A 174 18.18 5.38 0.99
N GLY A 175 16.90 5.72 0.81
CA GLY A 175 16.14 6.56 1.73
C GLY A 175 15.58 5.82 2.95
N MET A 176 14.80 6.52 3.76
CA MET A 176 13.98 5.90 4.80
C MET A 176 13.04 4.85 4.21
N PHE A 177 12.35 5.15 3.10
CA PHE A 177 11.43 4.21 2.45
C PHE A 177 12.14 2.94 1.94
N GLY A 178 13.32 3.06 1.31
CA GLY A 178 14.09 1.90 0.86
C GLY A 178 14.45 0.94 2.00
N ARG A 179 14.84 1.47 3.17
CA ARG A 179 15.09 0.67 4.38
C ARG A 179 13.83 0.00 4.90
N LEU A 180 12.70 0.72 4.93
CA LEU A 180 11.41 0.18 5.36
C LEU A 180 10.92 -0.93 4.42
N MET A 181 11.10 -0.78 3.11
CA MET A 181 10.76 -1.81 2.13
C MET A 181 11.58 -3.08 2.35
N ALA A 182 12.89 -2.94 2.58
CA ALA A 182 13.77 -4.06 2.90
C ALA A 182 13.34 -4.78 4.19
N GLN A 183 13.03 -4.02 5.25
CA GLN A 183 12.52 -4.57 6.51
C GLN A 183 11.17 -5.28 6.33
N ASN A 184 10.24 -4.66 5.61
CA ASN A 184 8.91 -5.23 5.34
C ASN A 184 9.02 -6.55 4.57
N LYS A 185 9.91 -6.61 3.57
CA LYS A 185 10.21 -7.83 2.81
C LYS A 185 10.85 -8.91 3.69
N ALA A 186 11.81 -8.54 4.54
CA ALA A 186 12.45 -9.48 5.47
C ALA A 186 11.49 -10.02 6.54
N ALA A 187 10.52 -9.19 6.96
CA ALA A 187 9.49 -9.57 7.93
C ALA A 187 8.29 -10.28 7.28
N ALA A 188 8.26 -10.49 5.97
CA ALA A 188 7.22 -11.28 5.32
C ALA A 188 7.43 -12.76 5.69
N PRO A 189 6.34 -13.53 5.95
CA PRO A 189 6.48 -14.96 6.18
C PRO A 189 7.17 -15.59 4.97
N ILE A 190 8.15 -16.46 5.22
CA ILE A 190 8.82 -17.24 4.18
C ILE A 190 7.71 -18.04 3.47
N GLY A 191 7.45 -17.71 2.20
CA GLY A 191 6.45 -18.40 1.41
C GLY A 191 6.75 -19.89 1.39
N GLN A 192 5.72 -20.74 1.48
CA GLN A 192 5.92 -22.15 1.19
C GLN A 192 6.47 -22.29 -0.23
N PRO A 193 7.48 -23.13 -0.44
CA PRO A 193 7.98 -23.37 -1.77
C PRO A 193 6.85 -23.91 -2.65
N LEU A 194 6.80 -23.47 -3.91
CA LEU A 194 5.86 -23.96 -4.92
C LEU A 194 5.88 -25.50 -5.08
N SER A 195 6.90 -26.16 -4.54
CA SER A 195 7.08 -27.61 -4.55
C SER A 195 6.04 -28.40 -3.76
N ASP A 196 5.32 -27.78 -2.82
CA ASP A 196 4.21 -28.43 -2.07
C ASP A 196 3.02 -28.81 -2.96
N GLN A 197 2.98 -28.34 -4.21
CA GLN A 197 1.93 -28.64 -5.18
C GLN A 197 2.46 -29.18 -6.51
N ASN A 198 3.74 -29.55 -6.57
CA ASN A 198 4.26 -30.20 -7.77
C ASN A 198 3.74 -31.65 -7.80
N PRO A 199 3.05 -32.09 -8.87
CA PRO A 199 2.59 -33.48 -9.00
C PRO A 199 3.74 -34.50 -8.88
N LEU A 200 4.99 -34.10 -9.15
CA LEU A 200 6.18 -34.93 -8.93
C LEU A 200 6.53 -35.13 -7.46
N THR A 201 6.25 -34.16 -6.58
CA THR A 201 6.47 -34.30 -5.13
C THR A 201 5.39 -35.17 -4.48
N LEU A 202 4.17 -35.13 -5.01
CA LEU A 202 3.06 -35.99 -4.57
C LEU A 202 3.15 -37.43 -5.10
N ALA A 203 3.84 -37.64 -6.24
CA ALA A 203 4.03 -38.98 -6.83
C ALA A 203 5.23 -39.77 -6.24
N GLY A 204 6.03 -39.16 -5.36
CA GLY A 204 7.31 -39.70 -4.89
C GLY A 204 7.28 -40.70 -3.73
N SER A 205 6.12 -41.04 -3.15
CA SER A 205 6.05 -41.91 -1.95
C SER A 205 5.51 -43.33 -2.21
N GLY A 206 5.69 -43.86 -3.42
CA GLY A 206 5.41 -45.28 -3.71
C GLY A 206 6.58 -46.18 -3.27
N PRO A 207 6.34 -47.39 -2.71
CA PRO A 207 7.41 -48.33 -2.39
C PRO A 207 8.19 -48.69 -3.65
N TRP A 208 9.50 -48.47 -3.63
CA TRP A 208 10.40 -48.87 -4.71
C TRP A 208 10.47 -50.41 -4.78
N HIS A 209 9.92 -50.99 -5.85
CA HIS A 209 10.04 -52.41 -6.16
C HIS A 209 11.03 -52.64 -7.30
N GLY A 210 12.31 -52.33 -7.07
CA GLY A 210 13.40 -52.79 -7.93
C GLY A 210 13.82 -54.20 -7.53
N ARG A 211 13.62 -55.19 -8.40
CA ARG A 211 14.34 -56.47 -8.36
C ARG A 211 15.51 -56.40 -9.35
N PHE A 212 16.66 -56.92 -8.93
CA PHE A 212 17.86 -57.15 -9.74
C PHE A 212 17.59 -58.08 -10.91
#